data_AF-A0A2V2UB01-F1
#
_entry.id   AF-A0A2V2UB01-F1
#
_cell.length_a   1.000
_cell.length_b   1.000
_cell.length_c   1.000
_cell.angle_alpha   90.00
_cell.angle_beta   90.00
_cell.angle_gamma   90.00
#
_symmetry.space_group_name_H-M   'P 1'
#
loop_
_entity.id
_entity.type
_entity.pdbx_description
1 polymer ?
#
loop_
_entity_poly.entity_id
_entity_poly.type
_entity_poly.pdbx_seq_one_letter_code
_entity_poly.pdbx_strand_id
1 'polypeptide(L)'
;MAEEANEKLKQFLNEGRNWGRMATNIPGVFLFTLPASKGRPASLAIKINPVDTYGSITKKGMVAAKKSQDPNSPYSQIIQKMAASFEPMLENGSSAHVVAKVVLNAVTSENPSPRYLAGKDIETWMEAKRSMSDEEFYKMMKQNIMK
;
A
#
# COMPACT_ATOMS: atom_id res chain seq x y z
N MET A 1 24.68 1.94 -26.18
CA MET A 1 23.66 2.04 -25.10
C MET A 1 22.67 0.87 -25.11
N ALA A 2 22.01 0.56 -26.23
CA ALA A 2 21.11 -0.61 -26.31
C ALA A 2 21.84 -1.95 -26.09
N GLU A 3 23.05 -2.09 -26.64
CA GLU A 3 23.86 -3.30 -26.51
C GLU A 3 24.27 -3.60 -25.06
N GLU A 4 24.69 -2.58 -24.32
CA GLU A 4 25.05 -2.70 -22.90
C GLU A 4 23.84 -3.07 -22.03
N ALA A 5 22.65 -2.51 -22.35
CA ALA A 5 21.42 -2.85 -21.66
C ALA A 5 21.00 -4.30 -21.92
N ASN A 6 21.17 -4.79 -23.15
CA ASN A 6 20.93 -6.19 -23.51
C ASN A 6 21.87 -7.15 -22.79
N GLU A 7 23.17 -6.82 -22.69
CA GLU A 7 24.12 -7.68 -21.96
C GLU A 7 23.80 -7.75 -20.47
N LYS A 8 23.47 -6.61 -19.83
CA LYS A 8 23.03 -6.62 -18.42
C LYS A 8 21.75 -7.44 -18.21
N LEU A 9 20.82 -7.40 -19.16
CA LEU A 9 19.60 -8.19 -19.12
C LEU A 9 19.89 -9.69 -19.30
N LYS A 10 20.73 -10.06 -20.26
CA LYS A 10 21.16 -11.46 -20.48
C LYS A 10 21.84 -12.02 -19.24
N GLN A 11 22.74 -11.25 -18.64
CA GLN A 11 23.39 -11.64 -17.39
C GLN A 11 22.37 -11.84 -16.27
N PHE A 12 21.43 -10.90 -16.09
CA PHE A 12 20.37 -11.03 -15.08
C PHE A 12 19.45 -12.22 -15.31
N LEU A 13 19.16 -12.60 -16.56
CA LEU A 13 18.33 -13.77 -16.89
C LEU A 13 19.06 -15.10 -16.63
N ASN A 14 20.38 -15.14 -16.86
CA ASN A 14 21.17 -16.36 -16.72
C ASN A 14 21.70 -16.59 -15.30
N GLU A 15 22.08 -15.51 -14.61
CA GLU A 15 22.77 -15.55 -13.31
C GLU A 15 21.90 -14.98 -12.18
N GLY A 16 20.73 -14.43 -12.49
CA GLY A 16 19.86 -13.79 -11.52
C GLY A 16 19.32 -14.77 -10.49
N ARG A 17 19.37 -14.39 -9.21
CA ARG A 17 18.68 -15.13 -8.14
C ARG A 17 17.18 -15.21 -8.42
N ASN A 18 16.55 -16.31 -7.99
CA ASN A 18 15.10 -16.40 -7.92
C ASN A 18 14.56 -15.24 -7.08
N TRP A 19 13.54 -14.53 -7.58
CA TRP A 19 13.02 -13.30 -6.99
C TRP A 19 14.01 -12.12 -6.98
N GLY A 20 15.03 -12.18 -7.85
CA GLY A 20 15.98 -11.10 -8.05
C GLY A 20 15.27 -9.87 -8.60
N ARG A 21 15.79 -8.68 -8.24
CA ARG A 21 15.28 -7.39 -8.71
C ARG A 21 16.40 -6.65 -9.44
N MET A 22 16.10 -6.15 -10.64
CA MET A 22 17.00 -5.29 -11.42
C MET A 22 16.33 -3.93 -11.68
N ALA A 23 17.05 -2.84 -11.43
CA ALA A 23 16.61 -1.50 -11.77
C ALA A 23 16.80 -1.24 -13.27
N THR A 24 15.84 -0.58 -13.91
CA THR A 24 15.98 -0.13 -15.29
C THR A 24 16.45 1.33 -15.33
N ASN A 25 16.69 1.83 -16.53
CA ASN A 25 16.94 3.23 -16.81
C ASN A 25 15.67 4.11 -16.73
N ILE A 26 14.49 3.52 -16.52
CA ILE A 26 13.23 4.24 -16.34
C ILE A 26 12.96 4.36 -14.84
N PRO A 27 12.92 5.57 -14.27
CA PRO A 27 12.62 5.77 -12.86
C PRO A 27 11.31 5.08 -12.46
N GLY A 28 11.37 4.30 -11.38
CA GLY A 28 10.20 3.57 -10.87
C GLY A 28 9.93 2.22 -11.55
N VAL A 29 10.64 1.86 -12.62
CA VAL A 29 10.45 0.57 -13.31
C VAL A 29 11.54 -0.42 -12.90
N PHE A 30 11.11 -1.64 -12.55
CA PHE A 30 12.00 -2.71 -12.10
C PHE A 30 11.64 -4.04 -12.78
N LEU A 31 12.64 -4.86 -13.05
CA LEU A 31 12.50 -6.22 -13.54
C LEU A 31 12.64 -7.22 -12.38
N PHE A 32 11.85 -8.29 -12.43
CA PHE A 32 11.84 -9.37 -11.46
C PHE A 32 11.91 -10.74 -12.14
N THR A 33 12.84 -11.58 -11.69
CA THR A 33 12.89 -12.99 -12.09
C THR A 33 11.92 -13.80 -11.23
N LEU A 34 10.93 -14.42 -11.86
CA LEU A 34 9.98 -15.32 -11.21
C LEU A 34 10.41 -16.76 -11.44
N PRO A 35 10.70 -17.54 -10.39
CA PRO A 35 11.03 -18.96 -10.57
C PRO A 35 9.82 -19.75 -11.08
N ALA A 36 10.10 -20.88 -11.73
CA ALA A 36 9.06 -21.84 -12.04
C ALA A 36 8.38 -22.34 -10.75
N SER A 37 7.06 -22.45 -10.77
CA SER A 37 6.26 -22.95 -9.64
C SER A 37 5.13 -23.82 -10.17
N LYS A 38 4.57 -24.74 -9.37
CA LYS A 38 3.57 -25.76 -9.77
C LYS A 38 2.67 -25.32 -10.95
N GLY A 39 2.98 -25.81 -12.16
CA GLY A 39 2.20 -25.56 -13.39
C GLY A 39 2.49 -24.25 -14.13
N ARG A 40 3.49 -23.47 -13.73
CA ARG A 40 3.91 -22.21 -14.35
C ARG A 40 5.41 -22.20 -14.65
N PRO A 41 5.85 -21.95 -15.89
CA PRO A 41 7.26 -21.82 -16.21
C PRO A 41 7.85 -20.56 -15.57
N ALA A 42 9.19 -20.51 -15.47
CA ALA A 42 9.89 -19.31 -15.05
C ALA A 42 9.54 -18.14 -16.00
N SER A 43 9.38 -16.95 -15.44
CA SER A 43 8.95 -15.77 -16.21
C SER A 43 9.56 -14.48 -15.67
N LEU A 44 9.52 -13.43 -16.50
CA LEU A 44 9.98 -12.10 -16.12
C LEU A 44 8.78 -11.22 -15.81
N ALA A 45 8.79 -10.56 -14.66
CA ALA A 45 7.78 -9.58 -14.30
C ALA A 45 8.35 -8.16 -14.31
N ILE A 46 7.51 -7.19 -14.67
CA ILE A 46 7.82 -5.77 -14.56
C ILE A 46 7.01 -5.21 -13.39
N LYS A 47 7.69 -4.59 -12.44
CA LYS A 47 7.06 -3.79 -11.38
C LYS A 47 7.19 -2.32 -11.72
N ILE A 48 6.06 -1.62 -11.68
CA ILE A 48 5.99 -0.18 -11.91
C ILE A 48 5.60 0.49 -10.59
N ASN A 49 6.51 1.30 -10.05
CA ASN A 49 6.27 2.21 -8.95
C ASN A 49 6.21 3.63 -9.51
N PRO A 50 5.04 4.28 -9.54
CA PRO A 50 4.92 5.63 -10.07
C PRO A 50 5.86 6.61 -9.36
N VAL A 51 6.56 7.41 -10.14
CA VAL A 51 7.40 8.50 -9.65
C VAL A 51 6.76 9.85 -9.95
N ASP A 52 7.10 10.87 -9.18
CA ASP A 52 6.72 12.26 -9.47
C ASP A 52 7.57 12.87 -10.60
N THR A 53 7.35 14.16 -10.88
CA THR A 53 8.10 14.93 -11.90
C THR A 53 9.60 15.03 -11.58
N TYR A 54 10.02 14.73 -10.36
CA TYR A 54 11.40 14.76 -9.89
C TYR A 54 12.00 13.35 -9.77
N GLY A 55 11.30 12.31 -10.21
CA GLY A 55 11.76 10.92 -10.16
C GLY A 55 11.67 10.26 -8.78
N SER A 56 11.07 10.93 -7.80
CA SER A 56 10.89 10.38 -6.46
C SER A 56 9.72 9.40 -6.43
N ILE A 57 9.92 8.25 -5.77
CA ILE A 57 8.86 7.24 -5.61
C ILE A 57 7.70 7.89 -4.86
N THR A 58 6.54 7.96 -5.52
CA THR A 58 5.32 8.39 -4.85
C THR A 58 4.87 7.23 -3.96
N LYS A 59 5.28 7.23 -2.69
CA LYS A 59 4.71 6.32 -1.67
C LYS A 59 3.29 6.77 -1.34
N LYS A 60 2.41 6.82 -2.34
CA LYS A 60 0.99 7.06 -2.12
C LYS A 60 0.40 5.73 -1.67
N GLY A 61 0.17 5.58 -0.38
CA GLY A 61 -0.58 4.45 0.21
C GLY A 61 -2.02 4.34 -0.32
N MET A 62 -2.48 5.38 -1.02
CA MET A 62 -3.75 5.44 -1.74
C MET A 62 -3.52 6.04 -3.13
N VAL A 63 -3.79 5.26 -4.18
CA VAL A 63 -3.75 5.73 -5.57
C VAL A 63 -5.19 5.89 -6.06
N ALA A 64 -5.63 7.13 -6.24
CA ALA A 64 -6.90 7.41 -6.90
C ALA A 64 -6.74 7.27 -8.42
N ALA A 65 -7.70 6.63 -9.07
CA ALA A 65 -7.68 6.46 -10.52
C ALA A 65 -7.74 7.82 -11.23
N LYS A 66 -6.95 8.04 -12.28
CA LYS A 66 -6.89 9.33 -12.98
C LYS A 66 -8.27 9.82 -13.46
N LYS A 67 -9.11 8.91 -13.97
CA LYS A 67 -10.49 9.22 -14.40
C LYS A 67 -11.45 9.52 -13.26
N SER A 68 -11.16 9.08 -12.03
CA SER A 68 -11.98 9.42 -10.87
C SER A 68 -11.66 10.80 -10.30
N GLN A 69 -10.54 11.39 -10.73
CA GLN A 69 -10.17 12.77 -10.42
C GLN A 69 -10.64 13.77 -11.48
N ASP A 70 -11.20 13.30 -12.60
CA ASP A 70 -11.82 14.16 -13.58
C ASP A 70 -13.06 14.82 -12.96
N PRO A 71 -13.14 16.17 -12.92
CA PRO A 71 -14.32 16.87 -12.41
C PRO A 71 -15.62 16.45 -13.11
N ASN A 72 -15.53 16.03 -14.38
CA ASN A 72 -16.67 15.60 -15.21
C ASN A 72 -17.03 14.12 -15.03
N SER A 73 -16.32 13.37 -14.17
CA SER A 73 -16.64 11.99 -13.87
C SER A 73 -17.97 11.86 -13.12
N PRO A 74 -18.80 10.83 -13.41
CA PRO A 74 -19.97 10.52 -12.57
C PRO A 74 -19.64 10.28 -11.09
N TYR A 75 -18.37 10.01 -10.78
CA TYR A 75 -17.89 9.74 -9.42
C TYR A 75 -17.24 10.95 -8.74
N SER A 76 -17.08 12.09 -9.42
CA SER A 76 -16.32 13.24 -8.91
C SER A 76 -16.83 13.73 -7.56
N GLN A 77 -18.16 13.87 -7.42
CA GLN A 77 -18.81 14.29 -6.18
C GLN A 77 -18.58 13.30 -5.02
N ILE A 78 -18.65 11.99 -5.28
CA ILE A 78 -18.46 10.96 -4.24
C ILE A 78 -17.00 10.93 -3.82
N ILE A 79 -16.06 11.02 -4.76
CA ILE A 79 -14.62 11.07 -4.47
C ILE A 79 -14.25 12.32 -3.67
N GLN A 80 -14.82 13.48 -4.00
CA GLN A 80 -14.60 14.72 -3.25
C GLN A 80 -15.12 14.63 -1.80
N LYS A 81 -16.35 14.15 -1.60
CA LYS A 81 -16.92 13.93 -0.26
C LYS A 81 -16.08 12.94 0.55
N MET A 82 -15.68 11.84 -0.09
CA MET A 82 -14.82 10.83 0.54
C MET A 82 -13.49 11.46 0.95
N ALA A 83 -12.81 12.19 0.06
CA ALA A 83 -11.55 12.86 0.36
C ALA A 83 -11.67 13.83 1.55
N ALA A 84 -12.70 14.68 1.58
CA ALA A 84 -12.95 15.61 2.68
C ALA A 84 -13.19 14.88 4.01
N SER A 85 -13.90 13.74 3.99
CA SER A 85 -14.14 12.94 5.20
C SER A 85 -12.88 12.23 5.71
N PHE A 86 -11.90 11.94 4.86
CA PHE A 86 -10.63 11.31 5.25
C PHE A 86 -9.53 12.28 5.64
N GLU A 87 -9.60 13.54 5.22
CA GLU A 87 -8.62 14.59 5.53
C GLU A 87 -8.27 14.70 7.03
N PRO A 88 -9.24 14.81 7.97
CA PRO A 88 -8.90 14.86 9.40
C PRO A 88 -8.25 13.56 9.91
N MET A 89 -8.55 12.42 9.29
CA MET A 89 -7.95 11.13 9.66
C MET A 89 -6.48 11.02 9.20
N LEU A 90 -6.14 11.68 8.09
CA LEU A 90 -4.77 11.77 7.60
C LEU A 90 -3.94 12.74 8.46
N GLU A 91 -4.51 13.88 8.85
CA GLU A 91 -3.83 14.87 9.68
C GLU A 91 -3.56 14.36 11.11
N ASN A 92 -4.51 13.63 11.67
CA ASN A 92 -4.41 13.08 13.03
C ASN A 92 -3.79 11.68 13.08
N GLY A 93 -3.15 11.24 12.00
CA GLY A 93 -2.53 9.93 11.91
C GLY A 93 -1.52 9.67 13.03
N SER A 94 -1.53 8.45 13.58
CA SER A 94 -0.57 8.04 14.61
C SER A 94 0.87 8.12 14.09
N SER A 95 1.80 8.56 14.94
CA SER A 95 3.21 8.70 14.56
C SER A 95 3.86 7.35 14.25
N ALA A 96 4.92 7.38 13.42
CA ALA A 96 5.69 6.19 13.08
C ALA A 96 6.25 5.47 14.32
N HIS A 97 6.53 6.19 15.41
CA HIS A 97 7.01 5.62 16.66
C HIS A 97 5.99 4.68 17.31
N VAL A 98 4.70 5.05 17.29
CA VAL A 98 3.62 4.20 17.84
C VAL A 98 3.56 2.88 17.07
N VAL A 99 3.60 2.96 15.74
CA VAL A 99 3.58 1.78 14.86
C VAL A 99 4.82 0.91 15.10
N ALA A 100 6.01 1.51 15.20
CA ALA A 100 7.25 0.77 15.45
C ALA A 100 7.20 0.00 16.77
N LYS A 101 6.64 0.58 17.84
CA LYS A 101 6.46 -0.10 19.13
C LYS A 101 5.54 -1.31 19.02
N VAL A 102 4.44 -1.19 18.27
CA VAL A 102 3.51 -2.31 18.03
C VAL A 102 4.18 -3.42 17.24
N VAL A 103 4.95 -3.08 16.20
CA VAL A 103 5.73 -4.07 15.43
C VAL A 103 6.74 -4.77 16.32
N LEU A 104 7.47 -4.02 17.15
CA LEU A 104 8.43 -4.61 18.10
C LEU A 104 7.73 -5.60 19.03
N ASN A 105 6.62 -5.22 19.64
CA ASN A 105 5.82 -6.09 20.49
C ASN A 105 5.32 -7.34 19.74
N ALA A 106 4.93 -7.19 18.46
CA ALA A 106 4.45 -8.29 17.65
C ALA A 106 5.53 -9.34 17.37
N VAL A 107 6.79 -8.90 17.15
CA VAL A 107 7.90 -9.83 16.85
C VAL A 107 8.57 -10.41 18.09
N THR A 108 8.41 -9.78 19.25
CA THR A 108 9.00 -10.25 20.52
C THR A 108 8.02 -10.99 21.43
N SER A 109 6.74 -11.02 21.07
CA SER A 109 5.71 -11.70 21.87
C SER A 109 5.89 -13.22 21.83
N GLU A 110 5.85 -13.85 23.01
CA GLU A 110 5.83 -15.32 23.14
C GLU A 110 4.53 -15.93 22.57
N ASN A 111 3.44 -15.17 22.54
CA ASN A 111 2.13 -15.58 22.03
C ASN A 111 1.60 -14.53 21.04
N PRO A 112 2.09 -14.54 19.79
CA PRO A 112 1.77 -13.50 18.83
C PRO A 112 0.30 -13.54 18.41
N SER A 113 -0.34 -12.37 18.37
CA SER A 113 -1.70 -12.21 17.84
C SER A 113 -1.66 -12.06 16.32
N PRO A 114 -2.62 -12.62 15.57
CA PRO A 114 -2.73 -12.35 14.13
C PRO A 114 -3.10 -10.89 13.82
N ARG A 115 -3.56 -10.12 14.82
CA ARG A 115 -3.95 -8.71 14.69
C ARG A 115 -3.47 -7.88 15.89
N TYR A 116 -2.81 -6.77 15.60
CA TYR A 116 -2.40 -5.79 16.58
C TYR A 116 -3.04 -4.43 16.27
N LEU A 117 -3.47 -3.73 17.32
CA LEU A 117 -3.97 -2.37 17.19
C LEU A 117 -2.78 -1.41 17.19
N ALA A 118 -2.76 -0.47 16.26
CA ALA A 118 -1.68 0.49 16.09
C ALA A 118 -2.25 1.91 15.98
N GLY A 119 -2.52 2.50 17.13
CA GLY A 119 -3.04 3.87 17.26
C GLY A 119 -4.19 3.97 18.24
N LYS A 120 -4.33 5.14 18.87
CA LYS A 120 -5.37 5.39 19.88
C LYS A 120 -6.78 5.39 19.30
N ASP A 121 -6.92 5.84 18.06
CA ASP A 121 -8.23 5.92 17.39
C ASP A 121 -8.81 4.52 17.16
N ILE A 122 -7.98 3.58 16.71
CA ILE A 122 -8.42 2.21 16.48
C ILE A 122 -8.65 1.44 17.79
N GLU A 123 -7.90 1.75 18.85
CA GLU A 123 -8.18 1.25 20.20
C GLU A 123 -9.58 1.69 20.64
N THR A 124 -9.89 2.98 20.51
CA THR A 124 -11.19 3.55 20.86
C THR A 124 -12.33 2.93 20.04
N TRP A 125 -12.13 2.75 18.73
CA TRP A 125 -13.15 2.13 17.87
C TRP A 125 -13.38 0.66 18.21
N MET A 126 -12.33 -0.08 18.55
CA MET A 126 -12.44 -1.48 18.94
C MET A 126 -13.10 -1.64 20.31
N GLU A 127 -12.87 -0.71 21.24
CA GLU A 127 -13.60 -0.65 22.52
C GLU A 127 -15.07 -0.36 22.29
N ALA A 128 -15.40 0.67 21.49
CA ALA A 128 -16.78 0.98 21.13
C ALA A 128 -17.48 -0.23 20.49
N LYS A 129 -16.81 -0.91 19.55
CA LYS A 129 -17.34 -2.13 18.92
C LYS A 129 -17.58 -3.26 19.92
N ARG A 130 -16.78 -3.37 20.99
CA ARG A 130 -16.97 -4.37 22.04
C ARG A 130 -18.13 -4.01 22.98
N SER A 131 -18.46 -2.73 23.11
CA SER A 131 -19.48 -2.24 24.03
C SER A 131 -20.87 -2.05 23.42
N MET A 132 -21.03 -2.16 22.10
CA MET A 132 -22.31 -1.98 21.41
C MET A 132 -22.56 -3.07 20.37
N SER A 133 -23.79 -3.17 19.87
CA SER A 133 -24.11 -4.12 18.80
C SER A 133 -23.46 -3.73 17.47
N ASP A 134 -23.28 -4.72 16.57
CA ASP A 134 -22.73 -4.45 15.23
C ASP A 134 -23.58 -3.43 14.44
N GLU A 135 -24.90 -3.41 14.65
CA GLU A 135 -25.80 -2.45 13.99
C GLU A 135 -25.60 -1.02 14.51
N GLU A 136 -25.47 -0.86 15.83
CA GLU A 136 -25.17 0.43 16.46
C GLU A 136 -23.79 0.93 16.06
N PHE A 137 -22.80 0.04 16.05
CA PHE A 137 -21.45 0.35 15.61
C PHE A 137 -21.44 0.82 14.16
N TYR A 138 -22.16 0.13 13.27
CA TYR A 138 -22.29 0.54 11.87
C TYR A 138 -22.95 1.92 11.73
N LYS A 139 -24.03 2.19 12.47
CA LYS A 139 -24.70 3.51 12.48
C LYS A 139 -23.76 4.61 12.96
N MET A 140 -23.04 4.39 14.05
CA MET A 140 -22.04 5.31 14.59
C MET A 140 -20.93 5.60 13.56
N MET A 141 -20.36 4.57 12.95
CA MET A 141 -19.29 4.72 11.95
C MET A 141 -19.78 5.50 10.72
N LYS A 142 -21.01 5.22 10.25
CA LYS A 142 -21.61 5.94 9.13
C LYS A 142 -21.78 7.43 9.44
N GLN A 143 -22.23 7.78 10.65
CA GLN A 143 -22.40 9.18 11.08
C GLN A 143 -21.07 9.93 11.23
N ASN A 144 -20.03 9.24 11.72
CA ASN A 144 -18.75 9.87 12.01
C ASN A 144 -17.81 9.96 10.79
N ILE A 145 -17.87 9.00 9.87
CA ILE A 145 -16.93 8.88 8.73
C ILE A 145 -17.58 9.24 7.39
N MET A 146 -18.89 9.00 7.20
CA MET A 146 -19.58 9.28 5.93
C MET A 146 -20.50 10.50 6.04
N LYS A 147 -19.93 11.64 6.43
CA LYS A 147 -20.61 12.94 6.36
C LYS A 147 -20.85 13.38 4.91
#